data_AF-A0A4Q6FGD1-F1
#
_entry.id   AF-A0A4Q6FGD1-F1
#
_cell.length_a   1.000
_cell.length_b   1.000
_cell.length_c   1.000
_cell.angle_alpha   90.00
_cell.angle_beta   90.00
_cell.angle_gamma   90.00
#
_symmetry.space_group_name_H-M   'P 1'
#
loop_
_entity.id
_entity.type
_entity.pdbx_description
1 polymer ?
#
loop_
_entity_poly.entity_id
_entity_poly.type
_entity_poly.pdbx_seq_one_letter_code
_entity_poly.pdbx_strand_id
1 'polypeptide(L)'
;MAQYRLPQNDKDSKRASELEKWRRDFTFNHDKGYPLAEKYPLINIPGPEYQTKVVDSGLRRRSSLKSILDDSGLKFANSVSHISTTNLAKILVNRDITPIVNYFMSDLGPVLPHGLASSLDDYAKIFTKDALPESEKNVDSDEAFAYTYLAGSDPDVLKRMQQIPENFPINNTHFQSVPQLASDDLYLAMSEGRVYFVDYAIMKDLENGSHPQQPKYMFAPIAAFALPRSGGPLLPFAIQTGQDPQGRTI
;
A
#
# COMPACT_ATOMS: atom_id res chain seq x y z
N MET A 1 -20.84 27.25 -24.85
CA MET A 1 -20.08 26.05 -24.42
C MET A 1 -19.03 25.76 -25.49
N ALA A 2 -17.81 25.39 -25.10
CA ALA A 2 -16.82 24.94 -26.08
C ALA A 2 -17.35 23.67 -26.78
N GLN A 3 -17.43 23.70 -28.11
CA GLN A 3 -17.85 22.54 -28.87
C GLN A 3 -16.64 21.63 -29.07
N TYR A 4 -16.66 20.45 -28.46
CA TYR A 4 -15.59 19.46 -28.66
C TYR A 4 -15.64 18.94 -30.11
N ARG A 5 -14.56 19.12 -30.86
CA ARG A 5 -14.43 18.69 -32.26
C ARG A 5 -13.15 17.88 -32.45
N LEU A 6 -13.22 16.85 -33.29
CA LEU A 6 -12.03 16.14 -33.75
C LEU A 6 -11.24 17.01 -34.74
N PRO A 7 -9.90 16.88 -34.83
CA PRO A 7 -9.07 17.76 -35.65
C PRO A 7 -9.49 17.85 -37.12
N GLN A 8 -9.94 16.75 -37.73
CA GLN A 8 -10.38 16.72 -39.13
C GLN A 8 -11.66 17.54 -39.39
N ASN A 9 -12.41 17.86 -38.33
CA ASN A 9 -13.65 18.63 -38.39
C ASN A 9 -13.51 20.00 -37.73
N ASP A 10 -12.29 20.37 -37.35
CA ASP A 10 -11.98 21.63 -36.68
C ASP A 10 -11.35 22.60 -37.69
N LYS A 11 -11.95 23.79 -37.79
CA LYS A 11 -11.47 24.84 -38.69
C LYS A 11 -10.63 25.88 -37.95
N ASP A 12 -10.43 25.72 -36.63
CA ASP A 12 -9.60 26.63 -35.85
C ASP A 12 -8.11 26.43 -36.17
N SER A 13 -7.52 27.42 -36.84
CA SER A 13 -6.11 27.42 -37.20
C SER A 13 -5.17 27.51 -36.00
N LYS A 14 -5.66 27.89 -34.80
CA LYS A 14 -4.84 28.04 -33.60
C LYS A 14 -4.50 26.72 -32.93
N ARG A 15 -5.31 25.68 -33.13
CA ARG A 15 -5.19 24.38 -32.45
C ARG A 15 -3.79 23.77 -32.53
N ALA A 16 -3.16 23.83 -33.70
CA ALA A 16 -1.80 23.32 -33.88
C ALA A 16 -0.77 24.12 -33.06
N SER A 17 -0.86 25.45 -33.08
CA SER A 17 0.04 26.32 -32.30
C SER A 17 -0.15 26.18 -30.79
N GLU A 18 -1.39 25.94 -30.34
CA GLU A 18 -1.71 25.64 -28.95
C GLU A 18 -1.11 24.31 -28.52
N LEU A 19 -1.21 23.26 -29.35
CA LEU A 19 -0.57 21.97 -29.09
C LEU A 19 0.95 22.10 -28.94
N GLU A 20 1.60 22.91 -29.80
CA GLU A 20 3.03 23.18 -29.67
C GLU A 20 3.38 23.92 -28.37
N LYS A 21 2.48 24.78 -27.87
CA LYS A 21 2.65 25.38 -26.53
C LYS A 21 2.57 24.31 -25.45
N TRP A 22 1.57 23.44 -25.49
CA TRP A 22 1.43 22.34 -24.53
C TRP A 22 2.66 21.41 -24.52
N ARG A 23 3.22 21.08 -25.68
CA ARG A 23 4.45 20.26 -25.78
C ARG A 23 5.67 20.90 -25.12
N ARG A 24 5.76 22.23 -25.10
CA ARG A 24 6.83 22.96 -24.40
C ARG A 24 6.60 23.02 -22.89
N ASP A 25 5.34 23.09 -22.47
CA ASP A 25 4.97 23.22 -21.05
C ASP A 25 4.93 21.84 -20.34
N PHE A 26 4.74 20.75 -21.09
CA PHE A 26 4.61 19.37 -20.60
C PHE A 26 5.74 18.50 -21.16
N THR A 27 6.89 18.59 -20.51
CA THR A 27 8.09 17.82 -20.84
C THR A 27 8.29 16.67 -19.86
N PHE A 28 9.07 15.67 -20.28
CA PHE A 28 9.30 14.44 -19.52
C PHE A 28 10.77 14.28 -19.14
N ASN A 29 11.02 14.07 -17.85
CA ASN A 29 12.30 13.63 -17.32
C ASN A 29 12.31 12.09 -17.23
N HIS A 30 13.41 11.45 -17.65
CA HIS A 30 13.58 10.00 -17.63
C HIS A 30 14.77 9.53 -16.76
N ASP A 31 15.37 10.40 -15.94
CA ASP A 31 16.56 10.13 -15.12
C ASP A 31 16.34 8.99 -14.11
N LYS A 32 15.09 8.66 -13.80
CA LYS A 32 14.70 7.55 -12.91
C LYS A 32 14.35 6.26 -13.66
N GLY A 33 14.51 6.22 -14.98
CA GLY A 33 14.19 5.06 -15.81
C GLY A 33 12.72 4.94 -16.21
N TYR A 34 11.88 5.91 -15.85
CA TYR A 34 10.47 6.02 -16.26
C TYR A 34 10.08 7.49 -16.46
N PRO A 35 9.09 7.79 -17.32
CA PRO A 35 8.70 9.16 -17.63
C PRO A 35 8.04 9.84 -16.43
N LEU A 36 8.64 10.93 -15.98
CA LEU A 36 8.10 11.85 -14.99
C LEU A 36 7.88 13.22 -15.62
N ALA A 37 6.85 13.95 -15.20
CA ALA A 37 6.71 15.34 -15.61
C ALA A 37 7.91 16.15 -15.10
N GLU A 38 8.65 16.78 -16.00
CA GLU A 38 9.83 17.58 -15.64
C GLU A 38 9.42 18.84 -14.86
N LYS A 39 8.22 19.37 -15.17
CA LYS A 39 7.62 20.52 -14.51
C LYS A 39 6.17 20.21 -14.19
N TYR A 40 5.64 20.89 -13.18
CA TYR A 40 4.22 20.82 -12.82
C TYR A 40 3.55 22.17 -13.12
N PRO A 41 2.93 22.34 -14.31
CA PRO A 41 2.32 23.60 -14.70
C PRO A 41 1.23 24.04 -13.72
N LEU A 42 1.08 25.37 -13.54
CA LEU A 42 0.08 25.94 -12.61
C LEU A 42 -1.35 25.45 -12.88
N ILE A 43 -1.69 25.13 -14.13
CA ILE A 43 -3.01 24.61 -14.49
C ILE A 43 -3.31 23.23 -13.89
N ASN A 44 -2.28 22.47 -13.51
CA ASN A 44 -2.44 21.16 -12.87
C ASN A 44 -2.44 21.27 -11.33
N ILE A 45 -2.22 22.46 -10.76
CA ILE A 45 -2.31 22.64 -9.31
C ILE A 45 -3.74 22.33 -8.87
N PRO A 46 -3.93 21.43 -7.88
CA PRO A 46 -5.25 21.09 -7.40
C PRO A 46 -6.04 22.34 -6.97
N GLY A 47 -7.30 22.40 -7.40
CA GLY A 47 -8.18 23.53 -7.09
C GLY A 47 -8.51 23.66 -5.59
N PRO A 48 -9.16 24.77 -5.20
CA PRO A 48 -9.43 25.08 -3.78
C PRO A 48 -10.20 24.01 -3.02
N GLU A 49 -11.10 23.28 -3.69
CA GLU A 49 -11.86 22.19 -3.06
C GLU A 49 -10.95 21.06 -2.57
N TYR A 50 -10.02 20.61 -3.42
CA TYR A 50 -9.05 19.59 -3.05
C TYR A 50 -8.14 20.08 -1.92
N GLN A 51 -7.62 21.30 -2.04
CA GLN A 51 -6.75 21.90 -1.02
C GLN A 51 -7.44 21.99 0.34
N THR A 52 -8.72 22.37 0.37
CA THR A 52 -9.53 22.42 1.60
C THR A 52 -9.66 21.03 2.23
N LYS A 53 -9.92 19.99 1.44
CA LYS A 53 -9.99 18.60 1.93
C LYS A 53 -8.66 18.11 2.50
N VAL A 54 -7.52 18.49 1.90
CA VAL A 54 -6.18 18.17 2.41
C VAL A 54 -5.95 18.82 3.79
N VAL A 55 -6.25 20.11 3.92
CA VAL A 55 -6.08 20.85 5.20
C VAL A 55 -6.96 20.25 6.29
N ASP A 56 -8.24 20.04 5.98
CA ASP A 56 -9.22 19.45 6.89
C ASP A 56 -8.81 18.03 7.36
N SER A 57 -8.31 17.20 6.44
CA SER A 57 -7.79 15.87 6.77
C SER A 57 -6.52 15.93 7.64
N GLY A 58 -5.63 16.88 7.37
CA GLY A 58 -4.46 17.14 8.20
C GLY A 58 -4.82 17.59 9.61
N LEU A 59 -5.83 18.47 9.76
CA LEU A 59 -6.33 18.91 11.06
C LEU A 59 -6.95 17.76 11.86
N ARG A 60 -7.74 16.89 11.21
CA ARG A 60 -8.24 15.66 11.86
C ARG A 60 -7.11 14.77 12.35
N ARG A 61 -6.10 14.49 11.50
CA ARG A 61 -4.92 13.71 11.88
C ARG A 61 -4.17 14.34 13.06
N ARG A 62 -4.00 15.67 13.05
CA ARG A 62 -3.35 16.39 14.16
C ARG A 62 -4.13 16.28 15.46
N SER A 63 -5.47 16.32 15.39
CA SER A 63 -6.35 16.13 16.54
C SER A 63 -6.27 14.71 17.09
N SER A 64 -6.23 13.71 16.21
CA SER A 64 -6.04 12.29 16.56
C SER A 64 -4.68 12.08 17.23
N LEU A 65 -3.60 12.62 16.64
CA LEU A 65 -2.27 12.56 17.23
C LEU A 65 -2.20 13.20 18.62
N LYS A 66 -2.86 14.34 18.83
CA LYS A 66 -2.92 14.96 20.16
C LYS A 66 -3.56 14.01 21.19
N SER A 67 -4.66 13.35 20.83
CA SER A 67 -5.27 12.33 21.69
C SER A 67 -4.38 11.11 21.91
N ILE A 68 -3.60 10.67 20.91
CA ILE A 68 -2.60 9.62 21.14
C ILE A 68 -1.61 10.07 22.23
N LEU A 69 -1.07 11.28 22.14
CA LEU A 69 -0.08 11.79 23.10
C LEU A 69 -0.67 12.00 24.51
N ASP A 70 -1.92 12.45 24.58
CA ASP A 70 -2.58 12.78 25.84
C ASP A 70 -3.18 11.51 26.52
N ASP A 71 -3.71 10.55 25.74
CA ASP A 71 -4.60 9.49 26.25
C ASP A 71 -3.99 8.07 26.20
N SER A 72 -3.07 7.78 25.27
CA SER A 72 -2.57 6.39 25.05
C SER A 72 -1.47 5.96 26.03
N GLY A 73 -0.84 6.91 26.73
CA GLY A 73 0.36 6.70 27.54
C GLY A 73 1.65 6.47 26.73
N LEU A 74 1.58 6.47 25.39
CA LEU A 74 2.76 6.34 24.52
C LEU A 74 3.64 7.59 24.60
N LYS A 75 4.94 7.38 24.75
CA LYS A 75 5.95 8.44 24.73
C LYS A 75 6.77 8.32 23.47
N PHE A 76 7.01 9.42 22.76
CA PHE A 76 7.80 9.42 21.54
C PHE A 76 9.12 10.17 21.73
N ALA A 77 10.13 9.85 20.91
CA ALA A 77 11.46 10.46 21.02
C ALA A 77 11.47 11.95 20.66
N ASN A 78 10.66 12.36 19.70
CA ASN A 78 10.57 13.75 19.24
C ASN A 78 9.22 14.36 19.61
N SER A 79 9.19 15.68 19.71
CA SER A 79 7.96 16.45 19.89
C SER A 79 7.28 16.74 18.56
N VAL A 80 5.98 17.05 18.65
CA VAL A 80 5.21 17.38 17.45
C VAL A 80 5.66 18.71 16.87
N SER A 81 5.78 18.79 15.54
CA SER A 81 6.23 20.00 14.84
C SER A 81 5.33 21.20 15.16
N HIS A 82 5.94 22.39 15.29
CA HIS A 82 5.26 23.66 15.55
C HIS A 82 5.38 24.59 14.34
N ILE A 83 4.30 25.32 14.03
CA ILE A 83 4.27 26.37 13.01
C ILE A 83 3.84 27.68 13.65
N SER A 84 4.57 28.77 13.37
CA SER A 84 4.17 30.10 13.86
C SER A 84 2.95 30.61 13.09
N THR A 85 2.13 31.44 13.74
CA THR A 85 0.96 32.09 13.12
C THR A 85 1.33 32.86 11.86
N THR A 86 2.48 33.54 11.87
CA THR A 86 3.00 34.28 10.71
C THR A 86 3.33 33.38 9.53
N ASN A 87 3.95 32.22 9.78
CA ASN A 87 4.28 31.27 8.71
C ASN A 87 3.02 30.60 8.17
N LEU A 88 2.07 30.26 9.04
CA LEU A 88 0.76 29.74 8.62
C LEU A 88 0.00 30.76 7.74
N ALA A 89 -0.02 32.04 8.13
CA ALA A 89 -0.66 33.09 7.34
C ALA A 89 -0.01 33.25 5.96
N LYS A 90 1.33 33.23 5.88
CA LYS A 90 2.07 33.26 4.60
C LYS A 90 1.69 32.10 3.71
N ILE A 91 1.60 30.89 4.26
CA ILE A 91 1.22 29.71 3.50
C ILE A 91 -0.20 29.84 2.92
N LEU A 92 -1.16 30.27 3.74
CA LEU A 92 -2.55 30.43 3.31
C LEU A 92 -2.70 31.50 2.24
N VAL A 93 -2.00 32.63 2.37
CA VAL A 93 -1.99 33.71 1.36
C VAL A 93 -1.36 33.24 0.05
N ASN A 94 -0.22 32.53 0.12
CA ASN A 94 0.51 32.07 -1.05
C ASN A 94 -0.13 30.83 -1.70
N ARG A 95 -1.12 30.20 -1.04
CA ARG A 95 -1.73 28.91 -1.45
C ARG A 95 -0.69 27.81 -1.66
N ASP A 96 0.42 27.87 -0.92
CA ASP A 96 1.48 26.88 -0.98
C ASP A 96 1.16 25.72 -0.03
N ILE A 97 0.52 24.67 -0.54
CA ILE A 97 0.08 23.56 0.32
C ILE A 97 1.24 22.68 0.84
N THR A 98 2.44 22.78 0.27
CA THR A 98 3.55 21.86 0.57
C THR A 98 4.02 21.98 2.04
N PRO A 99 4.29 23.19 2.59
CA PRO A 99 4.66 23.33 3.99
C PRO A 99 3.56 22.89 4.96
N ILE A 100 2.28 23.02 4.59
CA ILE A 100 1.15 22.55 5.41
C ILE A 100 1.14 21.02 5.50
N VAL A 101 1.40 20.32 4.39
CA VAL A 101 1.47 18.85 4.39
C VAL A 101 2.58 18.37 5.31
N ASN A 102 3.78 18.96 5.20
CA ASN A 102 4.91 18.63 6.07
C ASN A 102 4.62 18.91 7.55
N TYR A 103 3.92 19.99 7.86
CA TYR A 103 3.49 20.31 9.23
C TYR A 103 2.60 19.22 9.85
N PHE A 104 1.74 18.57 9.04
CA PHE A 104 0.89 17.48 9.49
C PHE A 104 1.58 16.10 9.51
N MET A 105 2.77 15.98 8.93
CA MET A 105 3.58 14.76 8.89
C MET A 105 4.75 14.84 9.87
N SER A 106 4.49 15.15 11.14
CA SER A 106 5.54 15.20 12.16
C SER A 106 6.19 13.83 12.35
N ASP A 107 7.51 13.79 12.20
CA ASP A 107 8.32 12.63 12.57
C ASP A 107 8.58 12.61 14.07
N LEU A 108 7.82 11.78 14.78
CA LEU A 108 7.92 11.64 16.24
C LEU A 108 9.06 10.71 16.67
N GLY A 109 9.74 10.05 15.73
CA GLY A 109 10.69 9.01 16.04
C GLY A 109 10.04 7.78 16.71
N PRO A 110 10.83 6.92 17.37
CA PRO A 110 10.33 5.71 18.01
C PRO A 110 9.49 6.01 19.27
N VAL A 111 8.67 5.03 19.65
CA VAL A 111 8.05 4.98 20.98
C VAL A 111 9.12 4.64 22.03
N LEU A 112 9.13 5.30 23.18
CA LEU A 112 10.10 5.07 24.26
C LEU A 112 9.53 4.13 25.33
N PRO A 113 10.37 3.34 26.03
CA PRO A 113 11.84 3.34 25.96
C PRO A 113 12.45 2.42 24.88
N HIS A 114 11.68 1.49 24.30
CA HIS A 114 12.24 0.40 23.46
C HIS A 114 11.84 0.42 21.98
N GLY A 115 10.90 1.26 21.56
CA GLY A 115 10.51 1.42 20.16
C GLY A 115 9.56 0.37 19.61
N LEU A 116 9.32 -0.72 20.34
CA LEU A 116 8.62 -1.90 19.84
C LEU A 116 7.31 -2.12 20.59
N ALA A 117 6.27 -2.47 19.84
CA ALA A 117 5.04 -3.03 20.38
C ALA A 117 5.34 -4.40 21.01
N SER A 118 4.70 -4.69 22.12
CA SER A 118 4.81 -5.95 22.87
C SER A 118 3.65 -6.90 22.63
N SER A 119 2.55 -6.40 22.06
CA SER A 119 1.36 -7.18 21.66
C SER A 119 0.66 -6.53 20.46
N LEU A 120 -0.32 -7.24 19.89
CA LEU A 120 -1.19 -6.66 18.86
C LEU A 120 -2.04 -5.49 19.41
N ASP A 121 -2.43 -5.55 20.69
CA ASP A 121 -3.20 -4.49 21.36
C ASP A 121 -2.44 -3.15 21.42
N ASP A 122 -1.10 -3.17 21.41
CA ASP A 122 -0.31 -1.94 21.37
C ASP A 122 -0.53 -1.16 20.07
N TYR A 123 -0.86 -1.84 18.97
CA TYR A 123 -1.23 -1.17 17.71
C TYR A 123 -2.65 -0.59 17.78
N ALA A 124 -3.56 -1.15 18.58
CA ALA A 124 -4.87 -0.56 18.77
C ALA A 124 -4.80 0.80 19.49
N LYS A 125 -3.78 1.01 20.34
CA LYS A 125 -3.58 2.26 21.11
C LYS A 125 -3.33 3.50 20.23
N ILE A 126 -2.91 3.34 18.98
CA ILE A 126 -2.77 4.47 18.05
C ILE A 126 -4.11 4.91 17.44
N PHE A 127 -5.18 4.13 17.60
CA PHE A 127 -6.54 4.46 17.16
C PHE A 127 -7.37 5.02 18.33
N THR A 128 -7.05 6.23 18.79
CA THR A 128 -7.76 6.87 19.92
C THR A 128 -9.06 7.56 19.50
N LYS A 129 -9.04 8.30 18.39
CA LYS A 129 -10.21 8.98 17.83
C LYS A 129 -10.82 8.28 16.63
N ASP A 130 -9.99 7.58 15.89
CA ASP A 130 -10.40 6.86 14.69
C ASP A 130 -10.88 5.46 15.09
N ALA A 131 -11.90 4.96 14.40
CA ALA A 131 -12.32 3.58 14.60
C ALA A 131 -11.19 2.62 14.18
N LEU A 132 -11.08 1.49 14.90
CA LEU A 132 -10.21 0.41 14.45
C LEU A 132 -10.65 -0.05 13.06
N PRO A 133 -9.69 -0.37 12.16
CA PRO A 133 -10.02 -0.97 10.89
C PRO A 133 -10.77 -2.29 11.09
N GLU A 134 -11.76 -2.58 10.23
CA GLU A 134 -12.55 -3.82 10.33
C GLU A 134 -11.69 -5.09 10.29
N SER A 135 -10.52 -5.02 9.62
CA SER A 135 -9.55 -6.10 9.53
C SER A 135 -8.96 -6.49 10.89
N GLU A 136 -9.00 -5.61 11.89
CA GLU A 136 -8.48 -5.89 13.23
C GLU A 136 -9.19 -7.10 13.88
N LYS A 137 -10.50 -7.23 13.65
CA LYS A 137 -11.33 -8.31 14.21
C LYS A 137 -10.93 -9.71 13.75
N ASN A 138 -10.23 -9.82 12.62
CA ASN A 138 -9.91 -11.09 11.96
C ASN A 138 -8.44 -11.15 11.53
N VAL A 139 -7.55 -10.44 12.24
CA VAL A 139 -6.13 -10.31 11.86
C VAL A 139 -5.38 -11.64 11.86
N ASP A 140 -5.86 -12.61 12.64
CA ASP A 140 -5.32 -13.97 12.81
C ASP A 140 -6.11 -15.04 12.03
N SER A 141 -7.09 -14.65 11.22
CA SER A 141 -7.92 -15.58 10.46
C SER A 141 -7.30 -15.93 9.11
N ASP A 142 -7.09 -17.23 8.87
CA ASP A 142 -6.66 -17.79 7.58
C ASP A 142 -7.61 -17.42 6.43
N GLU A 143 -8.93 -17.41 6.70
CA GLU A 143 -9.95 -17.01 5.73
C GLU A 143 -9.83 -15.53 5.39
N ALA A 144 -9.67 -14.66 6.39
CA ALA A 144 -9.49 -13.23 6.15
C ALA A 144 -8.19 -12.94 5.39
N PHE A 145 -7.10 -13.64 5.74
CA PHE A 145 -5.84 -13.58 5.01
C PHE A 145 -6.01 -13.95 3.54
N ALA A 146 -6.61 -15.10 3.23
CA ALA A 146 -6.85 -15.52 1.85
C ALA A 146 -7.80 -14.58 1.10
N TYR A 147 -8.80 -14.02 1.77
CA TYR A 147 -9.75 -13.08 1.18
C TYR A 147 -9.10 -11.77 0.72
N THR A 148 -7.97 -11.36 1.33
CA THR A 148 -7.23 -10.17 0.89
C THR A 148 -6.71 -10.29 -0.55
N TYR A 149 -6.47 -11.51 -1.05
CA TYR A 149 -6.06 -11.74 -2.43
C TYR A 149 -7.21 -11.69 -3.44
N LEU A 150 -8.46 -11.60 -2.96
CA LEU A 150 -9.66 -11.48 -3.79
C LEU A 150 -10.24 -10.06 -3.74
N ALA A 151 -10.20 -9.42 -2.57
CA ALA A 151 -10.87 -8.13 -2.34
C ALA A 151 -10.05 -7.14 -1.50
N GLY A 152 -8.75 -7.40 -1.30
CA GLY A 152 -7.83 -6.50 -0.62
C GLY A 152 -7.27 -5.42 -1.53
N SER A 153 -6.15 -4.84 -1.13
CA SER A 153 -5.50 -3.73 -1.84
C SER A 153 -4.80 -4.14 -3.14
N ASP A 154 -4.46 -5.42 -3.29
CA ASP A 154 -3.77 -5.96 -4.46
C ASP A 154 -4.46 -7.25 -4.94
N PRO A 155 -5.65 -7.15 -5.55
CA PRO A 155 -6.44 -8.32 -5.96
C PRO A 155 -5.96 -8.97 -7.27
N ASP A 156 -4.93 -8.43 -7.92
CA ASP A 156 -4.50 -8.86 -9.26
C ASP A 156 -3.37 -9.91 -9.23
N VAL A 157 -2.82 -10.23 -8.05
CA VAL A 157 -1.67 -11.14 -7.92
C VAL A 157 -2.05 -12.63 -7.89
N LEU A 158 -3.30 -12.96 -7.53
CA LEU A 158 -3.74 -14.35 -7.37
C LEU A 158 -3.89 -15.02 -8.74
N LYS A 159 -3.21 -16.14 -8.94
CA LYS A 159 -3.23 -16.90 -10.20
C LYS A 159 -3.65 -18.33 -9.94
N ARG A 160 -4.44 -18.91 -10.86
CA ARG A 160 -4.74 -20.33 -10.84
C ARG A 160 -3.46 -21.13 -11.10
N MET A 161 -3.15 -22.09 -10.24
CA MET A 161 -1.98 -22.95 -10.37
C MET A 161 -2.25 -24.06 -11.38
N GLN A 162 -1.60 -24.00 -12.54
CA GLN A 162 -1.70 -25.05 -13.57
C GLN A 162 -0.64 -26.14 -13.39
N GLN A 163 0.53 -25.75 -12.86
CA GLN A 163 1.66 -26.61 -12.57
C GLN A 163 2.32 -26.09 -11.29
N ILE A 164 2.86 -26.99 -10.49
CA ILE A 164 3.60 -26.62 -9.27
C ILE A 164 4.96 -26.03 -9.72
N PRO A 165 5.29 -24.79 -9.34
CA PRO A 165 6.60 -24.21 -9.66
C PRO A 165 7.74 -25.07 -9.07
N GLU A 166 8.83 -25.25 -9.83
CA GLU A 166 9.97 -26.07 -9.39
C GLU A 166 10.58 -25.58 -8.07
N ASN A 167 10.56 -24.27 -7.86
CA ASN A 167 11.06 -23.62 -6.65
C ASN A 167 10.04 -23.57 -5.51
N PHE A 168 8.90 -24.23 -5.63
CA PHE A 168 7.85 -24.29 -4.62
C PHE A 168 7.34 -25.73 -4.44
N PRO A 169 8.11 -26.61 -3.77
CA PRO A 169 7.89 -28.06 -3.75
C PRO A 169 6.74 -28.48 -2.80
N ILE A 170 5.54 -27.97 -3.04
CA ILE A 170 4.33 -28.37 -2.33
C ILE A 170 3.86 -29.76 -2.75
N ASN A 171 3.18 -30.47 -1.84
CA ASN A 171 2.71 -31.83 -2.06
C ASN A 171 1.42 -32.09 -1.24
N ASN A 172 0.86 -33.31 -1.37
CA ASN A 172 -0.36 -33.71 -0.68
C ASN A 172 -0.28 -33.58 0.84
N THR A 173 0.88 -33.81 1.46
CA THR A 173 1.04 -33.64 2.92
C THR A 173 0.77 -32.20 3.34
N HIS A 174 1.27 -31.21 2.59
CA HIS A 174 0.98 -29.80 2.88
C HIS A 174 -0.48 -29.47 2.62
N PHE A 175 -1.02 -29.91 1.48
CA PHE A 175 -2.40 -29.65 1.10
C PHE A 175 -3.41 -30.22 2.11
N GLN A 176 -3.22 -31.47 2.52
CA GLN A 176 -4.10 -32.18 3.47
C GLN A 176 -3.86 -31.78 4.93
N SER A 177 -2.87 -30.93 5.23
CA SER A 177 -2.67 -30.39 6.58
C SER A 177 -3.79 -29.44 7.01
N VAL A 178 -4.51 -28.86 6.04
CA VAL A 178 -5.69 -28.04 6.28
C VAL A 178 -6.91 -28.96 6.45
N PRO A 179 -7.63 -28.91 7.57
CA PRO A 179 -8.72 -29.85 7.87
C PRO A 179 -9.79 -29.96 6.78
N GLN A 180 -10.14 -28.84 6.14
CA GLN A 180 -11.15 -28.77 5.06
C GLN A 180 -10.67 -29.41 3.75
N LEU A 181 -9.36 -29.64 3.60
CA LEU A 181 -8.72 -30.24 2.43
C LEU A 181 -8.21 -31.66 2.69
N ALA A 182 -8.31 -32.15 3.93
CA ALA A 182 -7.68 -33.40 4.39
C ALA A 182 -8.10 -34.67 3.63
N SER A 183 -9.29 -34.68 3.04
CA SER A 183 -9.82 -35.82 2.27
C SER A 183 -9.69 -35.66 0.75
N ASP A 184 -9.06 -34.58 0.31
CA ASP A 184 -8.91 -34.24 -1.10
C ASP A 184 -7.47 -34.43 -1.58
N ASP A 185 -7.24 -34.37 -2.89
CA ASP A 185 -5.92 -34.54 -3.52
C ASP A 185 -5.50 -33.26 -4.25
N LEU A 186 -4.26 -32.82 -4.03
CA LEU A 186 -3.70 -31.59 -4.59
C LEU A 186 -3.75 -31.60 -6.13
N TYR A 187 -3.32 -32.70 -6.76
CA TYR A 187 -3.23 -32.79 -8.21
C TYR A 187 -4.61 -32.83 -8.85
N LEU A 188 -5.56 -33.53 -8.24
CA LEU A 188 -6.96 -33.52 -8.65
C LEU A 188 -7.56 -32.11 -8.49
N ALA A 189 -7.35 -31.44 -7.35
CA ALA A 189 -7.80 -30.07 -7.12
C ALA A 189 -7.22 -29.07 -8.14
N MET A 190 -5.94 -29.23 -8.51
CA MET A 190 -5.31 -28.46 -9.58
C MET A 190 -5.99 -28.72 -10.93
N SER A 191 -6.25 -29.97 -11.27
CA SER A 191 -6.91 -30.35 -12.54
C SER A 191 -8.35 -29.82 -12.64
N GLU A 192 -9.04 -29.72 -11.51
CA GLU A 192 -10.37 -29.10 -11.37
C GLU A 192 -10.32 -27.56 -11.32
N GLY A 193 -9.12 -26.98 -11.32
CA GLY A 193 -8.91 -25.53 -11.30
C GLY A 193 -9.21 -24.87 -9.95
N ARG A 194 -9.09 -25.60 -8.84
CA ARG A 194 -9.39 -25.14 -7.48
C ARG A 194 -8.19 -24.66 -6.68
N VAL A 195 -6.98 -24.77 -7.23
CA VAL A 195 -5.73 -24.37 -6.57
C VAL A 195 -5.19 -23.10 -7.19
N TYR A 196 -4.76 -22.18 -6.34
CA TYR A 196 -4.29 -20.85 -6.66
C TYR A 196 -2.99 -20.55 -5.93
N PHE A 197 -2.24 -19.58 -6.41
CA PHE A 197 -1.02 -19.13 -5.76
C PHE A 197 -0.70 -17.68 -6.09
N VAL A 198 0.15 -17.10 -5.26
CA VAL A 198 0.85 -15.85 -5.52
C VAL A 198 2.35 -16.10 -5.48
N ASP A 199 3.08 -15.43 -6.36
CA ASP A 199 4.53 -15.52 -6.45
C ASP A 199 5.13 -14.11 -6.53
N TYR A 200 5.82 -13.73 -5.46
CA TYR A 200 6.48 -12.43 -5.33
C TYR A 200 7.94 -12.45 -5.80
N ALA A 201 8.30 -13.30 -6.77
CA ALA A 201 9.63 -13.35 -7.38
C ALA A 201 10.16 -11.98 -7.83
N ILE A 202 9.28 -11.06 -8.24
CA ILE A 202 9.63 -9.68 -8.62
C ILE A 202 10.29 -8.89 -7.49
N MET A 203 10.07 -9.28 -6.23
CA MET A 203 10.63 -8.63 -5.04
C MET A 203 11.99 -9.20 -4.62
N LYS A 204 12.49 -10.27 -5.27
CA LYS A 204 13.70 -10.99 -4.82
C LYS A 204 14.97 -10.12 -4.80
N ASP A 205 15.01 -9.11 -5.66
CA ASP A 205 16.15 -8.21 -5.82
C ASP A 205 16.01 -6.93 -4.97
N LEU A 206 14.96 -6.83 -4.15
CA LEU A 206 14.80 -5.70 -3.23
C LEU A 206 15.79 -5.80 -2.07
N GLU A 207 16.58 -4.76 -1.89
CA GLU A 207 17.52 -4.66 -0.77
C GLU A 207 16.79 -4.44 0.56
N ASN A 208 17.30 -5.08 1.61
CA ASN A 208 16.85 -4.84 2.97
C ASN A 208 17.13 -3.40 3.39
N GLY A 209 16.10 -2.67 3.81
CA GLY A 209 16.26 -1.31 4.29
C GLY A 209 16.96 -1.25 5.65
N SER A 210 17.68 -0.17 5.92
CA SER A 210 18.23 0.13 7.25
C SER A 210 17.34 1.14 7.99
N HIS A 211 17.08 0.90 9.27
CA HIS A 211 16.52 1.89 10.19
C HIS A 211 17.50 2.09 11.36
N PRO A 212 17.65 3.30 11.93
CA PRO A 212 18.62 3.56 13.00
C PRO A 212 18.51 2.64 14.22
N GLN A 213 17.34 2.04 14.47
CA GLN A 213 17.12 1.14 15.61
C GLN A 213 17.18 -0.35 15.23
N GLN A 214 16.88 -0.71 13.98
CA GLN A 214 16.79 -2.12 13.58
C GLN A 214 16.88 -2.28 12.05
N PRO A 215 17.43 -3.41 11.56
CA PRO A 215 17.32 -3.77 10.15
C PRO A 215 15.86 -4.01 9.75
N LYS A 216 15.53 -3.76 8.49
CA LYS A 216 14.27 -4.17 7.86
C LYS A 216 14.52 -5.42 7.01
N TYR A 217 13.52 -6.28 6.90
CA TYR A 217 13.63 -7.54 6.15
C TYR A 217 12.53 -7.61 5.08
N MET A 218 12.94 -7.68 3.81
CA MET A 218 12.02 -7.72 2.65
C MET A 218 11.90 -9.13 2.12
N PHE A 219 10.71 -9.72 2.03
CA PHE A 219 10.55 -11.11 1.55
C PHE A 219 10.07 -11.17 0.09
N ALA A 220 10.33 -12.29 -0.57
CA ALA A 220 9.81 -12.62 -1.90
C ALA A 220 9.09 -13.98 -1.85
N PRO A 221 7.97 -14.08 -1.10
CA PRO A 221 7.35 -15.36 -0.80
C PRO A 221 6.55 -15.94 -1.97
N ILE A 222 6.24 -17.23 -1.84
CA ILE A 222 5.24 -17.93 -2.64
C ILE A 222 4.20 -18.49 -1.67
N ALA A 223 2.91 -18.23 -1.91
CA ALA A 223 1.83 -18.74 -1.07
C ALA A 223 0.77 -19.45 -1.90
N ALA A 224 0.25 -20.56 -1.40
CA ALA A 224 -0.71 -21.43 -2.07
C ALA A 224 -2.05 -21.42 -1.35
N PHE A 225 -3.11 -21.45 -2.16
CA PHE A 225 -4.48 -21.40 -1.70
C PHE A 225 -5.33 -22.43 -2.44
N ALA A 226 -6.41 -22.90 -1.83
CA ALA A 226 -7.33 -23.82 -2.47
C ALA A 226 -8.79 -23.57 -2.06
N LEU A 227 -9.70 -23.86 -2.99
CA LEU A 227 -11.12 -23.96 -2.71
C LEU A 227 -11.48 -25.42 -2.35
N PRO A 228 -12.13 -25.67 -1.20
CA PRO A 228 -12.65 -27.00 -0.88
C PRO A 228 -13.64 -27.49 -1.93
N ARG A 229 -13.67 -28.81 -2.20
CA ARG A 229 -14.64 -29.40 -3.15
C ARG A 229 -16.10 -29.18 -2.72
N SER A 230 -16.36 -29.07 -1.41
CA SER A 230 -17.67 -28.73 -0.86
C SER A 230 -18.13 -27.30 -1.13
N GLY A 231 -17.27 -26.46 -1.73
CA GLY A 231 -17.43 -25.01 -1.70
C GLY A 231 -17.05 -24.44 -0.33
N GLY A 232 -17.03 -23.12 -0.24
CA GLY A 232 -16.60 -22.37 0.95
C GLY A 232 -15.56 -21.29 0.60
N PRO A 233 -14.88 -20.74 1.62
CA PRO A 233 -13.86 -19.74 1.41
C PRO A 233 -12.62 -20.31 0.73
N LEU A 234 -11.82 -19.41 0.16
CA LEU A 234 -10.46 -19.71 -0.26
C LEU A 234 -9.61 -19.94 1.00
N LEU A 235 -8.84 -21.04 1.04
CA LEU A 235 -8.04 -21.41 2.21
C LEU A 235 -6.55 -21.39 1.87
N PRO A 236 -5.69 -20.75 2.69
CA PRO A 236 -4.25 -20.90 2.56
C PRO A 236 -3.85 -22.31 3.01
N PHE A 237 -2.87 -22.94 2.35
CA PHE A 237 -2.36 -24.25 2.77
C PHE A 237 -0.83 -24.38 2.76
N ALA A 238 -0.12 -23.44 2.15
CA ALA A 238 1.34 -23.43 2.17
C ALA A 238 1.89 -22.01 1.94
N ILE A 239 2.96 -21.66 2.66
CA ILE A 239 3.73 -20.44 2.45
C ILE A 239 5.21 -20.80 2.48
N GLN A 240 5.95 -20.41 1.44
CA GLN A 240 7.41 -20.41 1.40
C GLN A 240 7.89 -18.96 1.48
N THR A 241 8.76 -18.65 2.43
CA THR A 241 9.14 -17.27 2.76
C THR A 241 10.11 -16.63 1.75
N GLY A 242 10.62 -17.39 0.79
CA GLY A 242 11.53 -16.92 -0.25
C GLY A 242 11.45 -17.75 -1.51
N GLN A 243 12.31 -17.43 -2.47
CA GLN A 243 12.34 -18.07 -3.78
C GLN A 243 13.18 -19.36 -3.82
N ASP A 244 14.00 -19.61 -2.81
CA ASP A 244 14.76 -20.86 -2.65
C ASP A 244 14.06 -21.74 -1.58
N PRO A 245 13.64 -22.97 -1.92
CA PRO A 245 13.00 -23.87 -0.97
C PRO A 245 13.94 -24.35 0.15
N GLN A 246 15.25 -24.23 0.00
CA GLN A 246 16.22 -24.54 1.08
C GLN A 246 16.26 -23.45 2.16
N GLY A 247 15.58 -22.34 1.93
CA GLY A 247 15.49 -21.22 2.84
C GLY A 247 16.14 -19.97 2.25
N ARG A 248 15.96 -18.87 2.97
CA ARG A 248 16.48 -17.57 2.59
C ARG A 248 17.72 -17.23 3.41
N THR A 249 18.76 -16.72 2.75
CA THR A 249 19.83 -15.99 3.44
C THR A 249 19.34 -14.58 3.78
N ILE A 250 19.33 -14.25 5.07
CA ILE A 250 18.94 -12.94 5.62
C ILE A 250 20.17 -12.08 5.84
#